data_AF-A0A4Z1KZP5-F1
#
_entry.id   AF-A0A4Z1KZP5-F1
#
_cell.length_a   1.000
_cell.length_b   1.000
_cell.length_c   1.000
_cell.angle_alpha   90.00
_cell.angle_beta   90.00
_cell.angle_gamma   90.00
#
_symmetry.space_group_name_H-M   'P 1'
#
loop_
_entity.id
_entity.type
_entity.pdbx_description
1 polymer ?
#
loop_
_entity_poly.entity_id
_entity_poly.type
_entity_poly.pdbx_seq_one_letter_code
_entity_poly.pdbx_strand_id
1 'polypeptide(L)' 'MSNIVLVPGGGPNTGLNIARVFSSKGSYKTATDLSIQADFTDRKSIKHIFDEVKQKFGVPIVVVYNG' A
#
# COMPACT_ATOMS: atom_id res chain seq x y z
N MET A 1 12.72 -2.83 -13.32
CA MET A 1 11.33 -2.43 -13.05
C MET A 1 11.09 -2.59 -11.55
N SER A 2 10.45 -1.63 -10.90
CA SER A 2 10.18 -1.69 -9.45
C SER A 2 8.80 -2.31 -9.23
N ASN A 3 8.72 -3.38 -8.45
CA ASN A 3 7.46 -4.01 -8.04
C ASN A 3 6.72 -3.10 -7.06
N ILE A 4 5.38 -3.11 -7.07
CA ILE A 4 4.59 -2.23 -6.20
C ILE A 4 3.90 -3.08 -5.13
N VAL A 5 4.06 -2.67 -3.87
CA VAL A 5 3.36 -3.26 -2.73
C VAL A 5 2.44 -2.21 -2.12
N LEU A 6 1.18 -2.58 -1.96
CA LEU A 6 0.18 -1.80 -1.23
C LEU A 6 -0.02 -2.42 0.16
N VAL A 7 0.23 -1.64 1.21
CA VAL A 7 0.01 -2.05 2.61
C VAL A 7 -1.05 -1.12 3.22
N PRO A 8 -2.34 -1.47 3.15
CA PRO A 8 -3.35 -0.67 3.82
C PRO A 8 -3.24 -0.83 5.34
N GLY A 9 -3.43 0.26 6.08
CA GLY A 9 -3.16 0.28 7.52
C GLY A 9 -1.66 0.37 7.85
N GLY A 10 -0.92 1.24 7.14
CA GLY A 10 0.51 1.52 7.32
C GLY A 10 0.91 2.15 8.66
N GLY A 11 0.14 1.95 9.73
CA GLY A 11 0.41 2.48 11.05
C GLY A 11 1.67 1.87 11.71
N PRO A 12 2.10 2.43 12.85
CA PRO A 12 3.40 2.15 13.48
C PRO A 12 3.60 0.72 13.99
N ASN A 13 2.52 -0.05 14.16
CA ASN A 13 2.58 -1.42 14.65
C ASN A 13 3.10 -2.38 13.55
N THR A 14 2.20 -2.86 12.70
CA THR A 14 2.51 -3.92 11.73
C THR A 14 2.78 -3.37 10.33
N GLY A 15 1.93 -2.45 9.84
CA GLY A 15 1.98 -1.97 8.46
C GLY A 15 3.30 -1.29 8.10
N LEU A 16 3.83 -0.44 8.99
CA LEU A 16 5.11 0.24 8.78
C LEU A 16 6.30 -0.73 8.72
N ASN A 17 6.31 -1.75 9.58
CA ASN A 17 7.39 -2.74 9.60
C ASN A 17 7.36 -3.62 8.34
N ILE A 18 6.16 -4.01 7.89
CA ILE A 18 5.99 -4.73 6.62
C ILE A 18 6.51 -3.86 5.46
N ALA A 19 6.09 -2.59 5.39
CA ALA A 19 6.55 -1.69 4.34
C ALA A 19 8.09 -1.60 4.33
N ARG A 20 8.73 -1.38 5.48
CA ARG A 20 10.20 -1.34 5.58
C ARG A 20 10.89 -2.60 5.08
N VAL A 21 10.34 -3.78 5.38
CA VAL A 21 10.89 -5.07 4.91
C VAL A 21 10.79 -5.20 3.38
N PHE A 22 9.70 -4.73 2.78
CA PHE A 22 9.59 -4.70 1.32
C PHE A 22 10.55 -3.69 0.70
N SER A 23 10.68 -2.49 1.27
CA SER A 23 11.60 -1.46 0.78
C SER A 23 13.06 -1.93 0.84
N SER A 24 13.45 -2.66 1.90
CA SER A 24 14.84 -3.14 2.08
C SER A 24 15.26 -4.20 1.07
N LYS A 25 14.30 -4.88 0.42
CA LYS A 25 14.57 -5.87 -0.64
C LYS A 25 14.93 -5.24 -1.99
N GLY A 26 14.95 -3.91 -2.11
CA GLY A 26 15.43 -3.14 -3.27
C GLY A 26 14.62 -3.27 -4.57
N SER A 27 13.74 -4.26 -4.66
CA SER A 27 12.89 -4.56 -5.82
C SER A 27 11.48 -3.99 -5.68
N TYR A 28 11.08 -3.51 -4.49
CA TYR A 28 9.73 -3.03 -4.22
C TYR A 28 9.70 -1.54 -3.91
N LYS A 29 8.79 -0.82 -4.57
CA LYS A 29 8.32 0.50 -4.17
C LYS A 29 7.16 0.35 -3.18
N THR A 30 7.34 0.97 -2.03
CA THR A 30 6.33 1.10 -0.98
C THR A 30 5.93 2.56 -0.87
N ALA A 31 4.65 2.86 -1.03
CA ALA A 31 4.14 4.21 -0.89
C ALA A 31 3.90 4.56 0.59
N THR A 32 4.97 4.76 1.36
CA THR A 32 4.87 5.11 2.80
C THR A 32 4.43 6.56 3.02
N ASP A 33 4.65 7.44 2.03
CA ASP A 33 4.33 8.88 2.12
C ASP A 33 2.94 9.23 1.57
N LEU A 34 2.18 8.23 1.12
CA LEU A 34 0.80 8.42 0.69
C LEU A 34 -0.15 8.11 1.83
N SER A 35 -0.51 9.16 2.55
CA SER A 35 -1.64 9.15 3.48
C SER A 35 -2.96 9.16 2.69
N ILE A 36 -3.28 8.07 2.00
CA ILE A 36 -4.60 7.88 1.41
C ILE A 36 -5.55 7.44 2.52
N GLN A 37 -6.56 8.26 2.82
CA GLN A 37 -7.59 7.90 3.78
C GLN A 37 -8.42 6.73 3.22
N ALA A 38 -8.56 5.70 4.03
CA ALA A 38 -9.24 4.46 3.68
C ALA A 38 -10.29 4.14 4.75
N ASP A 39 -11.54 4.06 4.34
CA ASP A 39 -12.61 3.51 5.15
C ASP A 39 -12.89 2.08 4.66
N PHE A 40 -12.48 1.10 5.46
CA PHE A 40 -12.69 -0.32 5.13
C PHE A 40 -14.14 -0.77 5.30
N THR A 41 -15.00 0.06 5.90
CA THR A 41 -16.44 -0.19 5.97
C THR A 41 -17.18 0.28 4.71
N ASP A 42 -16.57 1.17 3.92
CA ASP A 42 -17.08 1.63 2.62
C ASP A 42 -16.34 0.99 1.43
N ARG A 43 -17.05 0.17 0.66
CA ARG A 43 -16.50 -0.48 -0.54
C ARG A 43 -16.03 0.53 -1.61
N LYS A 44 -16.63 1.73 -1.68
CA LYS A 44 -16.21 2.76 -2.63
C LYS A 44 -14.84 3.32 -2.26
N SER A 45 -14.58 3.53 -0.97
CA SER A 45 -13.28 3.95 -0.45
C SER A 45 -12.19 2.93 -0.82
N ILE A 46 -12.46 1.63 -0.67
CA ILE A 46 -11.50 0.58 -1.06
C ILE A 46 -11.12 0.68 -2.54
N LYS A 47 -12.11 0.79 -3.44
CA LYS A 47 -11.86 0.92 -4.88
C LYS A 47 -11.00 2.15 -5.20
N HIS A 48 -11.29 3.28 -4.55
CA HIS A 48 -10.57 4.53 -4.76
C HIS A 48 -9.07 4.40 -4.44
N ILE A 49 -8.70 3.69 -3.38
CA ILE A 49 -7.27 3.44 -3.02
C ILE A 49 -6.54 2.72 -4.15
N PHE A 50 -7.15 1.67 -4.71
CA PHE A 50 -6.54 0.92 -5.81
C PHE A 50 -6.40 1.76 -7.07
N ASP A 51 -7.39 2.59 -7.37
CA ASP A 51 -7.35 3.49 -8.54
C ASP A 51 -6.24 4.54 -8.37
N GLU A 52 -6.11 5.15 -7.20
CA GLU A 52 -5.03 6.09 -6.84
C GLU A 52 -3.63 5.46 -6.97
N VAL A 53 -3.44 4.25 -6.41
CA VAL A 53 -2.14 3.55 -6.46
C VAL A 53 -1.80 3.18 -7.90
N LYS A 54 -2.78 2.68 -8.67
CA LYS A 54 -2.61 2.37 -10.10
C LYS A 54 -2.21 3.59 -10.91
N GLN A 55 -2.83 4.74 -10.65
CA GLN A 55 -2.54 5.98 -11.37
C GLN A 55 -1.15 6.54 -11.03
N LYS A 56 -0.75 6.50 -9.74
CA LYS A 56 0.50 7.13 -9.27
C LYS A 56 1.74 6.25 -9.41
N PHE A 57 1.61 4.95 -9.18
CA PHE A 57 2.75 4.02 -9.17
C PHE A 57 2.64 2.95 -10.24
N GLY A 58 1.43 2.53 -10.59
CA GLY A 58 1.16 1.37 -11.42
C GLY A 58 0.43 0.28 -10.62
N VAL A 59 0.21 -0.87 -11.26
CA VAL A 59 -0.60 -1.94 -10.65
C VAL A 59 0.17 -2.59 -9.49
N PRO A 60 -0.39 -2.60 -8.26
CA PRO A 60 0.21 -3.32 -7.15
C PRO A 60 0.18 -4.83 -7.43
N ILE A 61 1.32 -5.50 -7.28
CA ILE A 61 1.44 -6.95 -7.45
C ILE A 61 1.32 -7.72 -6.13
N VAL A 62 1.47 -7.00 -5.01
CA VAL A 62 1.28 -7.52 -3.66
C VAL A 62 0.40 -6.53 -2.90
N VAL A 63 -0.60 -7.08 -2.21
CA VAL A 63 -1.46 -6.34 -1.29
C VAL A 63 -1.38 -7.03 0.07
N VAL A 64 -1.00 -6.29 1.11
CA VAL A 64 -0.88 -6.85 2.47
C VAL A 64 -1.87 -6.16 3.38
N TYR A 65 -2.95 -6.85 3.74
CA TYR A 65 -3.95 -6.37 4.68
C TYR A 65 -3.75 -7.05 6.03
N ASN A 66 -3.66 -6.24 7.09
CA ASN A 66 -3.59 -6.70 8.47
C ASN A 66 -4.79 -6.12 9.22
N GLY A 67 -5.84 -6.94 9.34
CA GLY A 67 -7.08 -6.62 10.07
C GLY A 67 -6.90 -6.49 11.57
#